data_AF-A0A4U0V793-F1
#
_entry.id   AF-A0A4U0V793-F1
#
_cell.length_a   1.000
_cell.length_b   1.000
_cell.length_c   1.000
_cell.angle_alpha   90.00
_cell.angle_beta   90.00
_cell.angle_gamma   90.00
#
_symmetry.space_group_name_H-M   'P 1'
#
loop_
_entity.id
_entity.type
_entity.pdbx_description
1 polymer ?
#
loop_
_entity_poly.entity_id
_entity_poly.type
_entity_poly.pdbx_seq_one_letter_code
_entity_poly.pdbx_strand_id
1 'polypeptide(L)'
;MRSQWRHMSTKPETNPDRTVTSAERLQMISLRNDQKLKLTQIAIRTGRSTAAVIRALRSPLNTERKPLKKPARPYTQAEDGEIIRLREQDGLTYAQIAARMQERSAKGVQHRYYGYLRDRGATRKVNDSLSYTKDEVGELIRLRKDGRLSFAQIVELFPGRNAMALNEKHFRLTKGRK
;
A
#
# COMPACT_ATOMS: atom_id res chain seq x y z
N MET A 1 62.58 -25.07 -14.51
CA MET A 1 62.62 -23.71 -13.90
C MET A 1 61.20 -23.29 -13.59
N ARG A 2 60.96 -22.78 -12.37
CA ARG A 2 59.64 -22.62 -11.75
C ARG A 2 58.80 -21.51 -12.42
N SER A 3 57.52 -21.82 -12.56
CA SER A 3 56.42 -20.89 -12.86
C SER A 3 56.40 -19.70 -11.91
N GLN A 4 56.19 -18.48 -12.42
CA GLN A 4 55.58 -17.40 -11.66
C GLN A 4 54.67 -16.56 -12.55
N TRP A 5 53.38 -16.89 -12.48
CA TRP A 5 52.27 -15.99 -12.74
C TRP A 5 52.03 -15.14 -11.49
N ARG A 6 52.14 -13.81 -11.57
CA ARG A 6 51.67 -12.79 -10.60
C ARG A 6 51.74 -11.44 -11.35
N HIS A 7 50.75 -10.57 -11.42
CA HIS A 7 49.55 -10.36 -10.63
C HIS A 7 48.45 -9.77 -11.52
N MET A 8 47.30 -10.45 -11.61
CA MET A 8 46.05 -9.77 -11.98
C MET A 8 45.61 -8.96 -10.75
N SER A 9 45.76 -7.64 -10.81
CA SER A 9 45.02 -6.74 -9.92
C SER A 9 43.58 -6.68 -10.41
N THR A 10 42.74 -7.60 -9.93
CA THR A 10 41.29 -7.49 -10.07
C THR A 10 40.84 -6.35 -9.15
N LYS A 11 40.73 -5.14 -9.70
CA LYS A 11 39.91 -4.09 -9.08
C LYS A 11 38.50 -4.67 -8.92
N PRO A 12 37.91 -4.71 -7.71
CA PRO A 12 36.54 -5.17 -7.57
C PRO A 12 35.66 -4.24 -8.39
N GLU A 13 34.95 -4.82 -9.36
CA GLU A 13 33.95 -4.16 -10.18
C GLU A 13 32.79 -3.74 -9.26
N THR A 14 32.94 -2.58 -8.62
CA THR A 14 31.95 -2.06 -7.69
C THR A 14 30.76 -1.55 -8.47
N ASN A 15 29.76 -2.41 -8.67
CA ASN A 15 28.44 -2.00 -9.12
C ASN A 15 27.86 -0.99 -8.10
N PRO A 16 27.69 0.30 -8.48
CA PRO A 16 27.29 1.33 -7.55
C PRO A 16 25.84 1.15 -7.04
N ASP A 17 25.04 0.32 -7.72
CA ASP A 17 23.61 0.14 -7.47
C ASP A 17 23.25 -1.09 -6.62
N ARG A 18 24.26 -1.87 -6.21
CA ARG A 18 24.03 -2.99 -5.26
C ARG A 18 23.65 -2.44 -3.88
N THR A 19 22.91 -3.21 -3.09
CA THR A 19 22.55 -2.83 -1.73
C THR A 19 23.79 -2.52 -0.87
N VAL A 20 23.70 -1.51 0.00
CA VAL A 20 24.78 -1.17 0.95
C VAL A 20 24.72 -2.17 2.10
N THR A 21 25.82 -2.87 2.33
CA THR A 21 25.93 -3.85 3.42
C THR A 21 26.08 -3.16 4.78
N SER A 22 25.78 -3.88 5.86
CA SER A 22 25.93 -3.37 7.24
C SER A 22 27.37 -2.93 7.53
N ALA A 23 28.37 -3.64 7.01
CA ALA A 23 29.78 -3.30 7.18
C ALA A 23 30.17 -2.02 6.43
N GLU A 24 29.79 -1.88 5.15
CA GLU A 24 30.02 -0.66 4.37
C GLU A 24 29.35 0.56 5.01
N ARG A 25 28.20 0.36 5.66
CA ARG A 25 27.48 1.42 6.36
C ARG A 25 28.17 1.87 7.65
N LEU A 26 28.68 0.94 8.46
CA LEU A 26 29.50 1.28 9.63
C LEU A 26 30.75 2.06 9.20
N GLN A 27 31.36 1.65 8.08
CA GLN A 27 32.46 2.39 7.47
C GLN A 27 32.05 3.82 7.09
N MET A 28 30.90 4.02 6.43
CA MET A 28 30.39 5.37 6.11
C MET A 28 30.14 6.23 7.36
N ILE A 29 29.67 5.63 8.45
CA ILE A 29 29.39 6.33 9.72
C ILE A 29 30.69 6.75 10.40
N SER A 30 31.69 5.88 10.46
CA SER A 30 33.02 6.21 11.00
C SER A 30 33.69 7.32 10.17
N LEU A 31 33.65 7.22 8.84
CA LEU A 31 34.17 8.28 7.95
C LEU A 31 33.46 9.63 8.17
N ARG A 32 32.18 9.62 8.53
CA ARG A 32 31.39 10.82 8.78
C ARG A 32 31.63 11.42 10.17
N ASN A 33 31.64 10.59 11.21
CA ASN A 33 31.67 11.04 12.60
C ASN A 33 33.10 11.25 13.09
N ASP A 34 34.01 10.33 12.78
CA ASP A 34 35.38 10.34 13.31
C ASP A 34 36.29 11.22 12.42
N GLN A 35 36.17 11.06 11.11
CA GLN A 35 37.00 11.78 10.13
C GLN A 35 36.35 13.07 9.60
N LYS A 36 35.12 13.38 10.02
CA LYS A 36 34.35 14.57 9.59
C LYS A 36 34.28 14.79 8.08
N LEU A 37 34.32 13.72 7.28
CA LEU A 37 34.34 13.82 5.82
C LEU A 37 33.01 14.31 5.25
N LYS A 38 33.10 15.03 4.12
CA LYS A 38 31.92 15.43 3.33
C LYS A 38 31.35 14.22 2.60
N LEU A 39 30.03 14.22 2.36
CA LEU A 39 29.32 13.08 1.75
C LEU A 39 29.88 12.67 0.39
N THR A 40 30.38 13.63 -0.39
CA THR A 40 31.06 13.39 -1.68
C THR A 40 32.38 12.64 -1.51
N GLN A 41 33.16 12.96 -0.47
CA GLN A 41 34.42 12.26 -0.16
C GLN A 41 34.16 10.84 0.34
N ILE A 42 33.10 10.64 1.13
CA ILE A 42 32.67 9.31 1.59
C ILE A 42 32.23 8.46 0.39
N ALA A 43 31.46 9.03 -0.54
CA ALA A 43 31.02 8.38 -1.76
C ALA A 43 32.21 7.90 -2.61
N ILE A 44 33.19 8.77 -2.86
CA ILE A 44 34.43 8.42 -3.59
C ILE A 44 35.17 7.29 -2.86
N ARG A 45 35.34 7.41 -1.53
CA ARG A 45 36.12 6.45 -0.74
C ARG A 45 35.46 5.08 -0.57
N THR A 46 34.14 5.02 -0.67
CA THR A 46 33.36 3.78 -0.59
C THR A 46 32.97 3.23 -1.98
N GLY A 47 33.31 3.93 -3.07
CA GLY A 47 32.91 3.56 -4.42
C GLY A 47 31.38 3.57 -4.62
N ARG A 48 30.65 4.39 -3.84
CA ARG A 48 29.18 4.46 -3.85
C ARG A 48 28.69 5.80 -4.35
N SER A 49 27.43 5.85 -4.79
CA SER A 49 26.78 7.14 -5.09
C SER A 49 26.54 7.93 -3.80
N THR A 50 26.55 9.26 -3.92
CA THR A 50 26.20 10.16 -2.80
C THR A 50 24.80 9.88 -2.26
N ALA A 51 23.86 9.52 -3.13
CA ALA A 51 22.50 9.10 -2.74
C ALA A 51 22.51 7.84 -1.87
N ALA A 52 23.33 6.84 -2.20
CA ALA A 52 23.47 5.63 -1.40
C ALA A 52 24.05 5.93 -0.01
N VAL A 53 25.06 6.81 0.07
CA VAL A 53 25.64 7.28 1.34
C VAL A 53 24.59 8.02 2.18
N ILE A 54 23.83 8.95 1.60
CA ILE A 54 22.76 9.68 2.29
C ILE A 54 21.72 8.70 2.86
N ARG A 55 21.26 7.75 2.05
CA ARG A 55 20.27 6.74 2.47
C ARG A 55 20.80 5.88 3.62
N ALA A 56 22.05 5.45 3.54
CA ALA A 56 22.71 4.65 4.57
C ALA A 56 22.89 5.40 5.90
N LEU A 57 23.29 6.68 5.84
CA LEU A 57 23.49 7.52 7.03
C LEU A 57 22.18 7.99 7.68
N ARG A 58 21.12 8.22 6.89
CA ARG A 58 19.80 8.61 7.40
C ARG A 58 19.06 7.44 8.04
N SER A 59 19.35 6.22 7.62
CA SER A 59 18.73 5.04 8.21
C SER A 59 19.29 4.87 9.64
N PRO A 60 18.51 4.35 10.62
CA PRO A 60 19.03 3.98 11.94
C PRO A 60 19.83 2.68 11.87
N LEU A 61 21.00 2.60 12.51
CA LEU A 61 21.89 1.41 12.48
C LEU A 61 21.21 0.15 13.04
N ASN A 62 20.18 0.36 13.84
CA ASN A 62 19.50 -0.67 14.56
C ASN A 62 18.45 -1.36 13.67
N THR A 63 18.68 -2.64 13.36
CA THR A 63 17.71 -3.60 12.82
C THR A 63 16.66 -4.05 13.85
N GLU A 64 16.62 -3.43 15.03
CA GLU A 64 15.37 -3.24 15.79
C GLU A 64 14.41 -2.42 14.93
N ARG A 65 13.87 -3.04 13.88
CA ARG A 65 12.64 -2.58 13.26
C ARG A 65 11.69 -2.40 14.42
N LYS A 66 11.35 -1.14 14.77
CA LYS A 66 10.12 -0.87 15.52
C LYS A 66 9.09 -1.83 14.94
N PRO A 67 8.52 -2.77 15.72
CA PRO A 67 7.68 -3.80 15.18
C PRO A 67 6.70 -3.09 14.26
N LEU A 68 6.64 -3.50 12.98
CA LEU A 68 5.69 -2.95 12.03
C LEU A 68 4.38 -2.89 12.78
N LYS A 69 3.85 -1.68 13.00
CA LYS A 69 2.66 -1.49 13.84
C LYS A 69 1.67 -2.54 13.36
N LYS A 70 1.32 -3.50 14.24
CA LYS A 70 0.39 -4.57 13.89
C LYS A 70 -0.81 -3.91 13.21
N PRO A 71 -1.26 -4.40 12.05
CA PRO A 71 -2.39 -3.79 11.37
C PRO A 71 -3.54 -3.67 12.38
N ALA A 72 -4.12 -2.48 12.47
CA ALA A 72 -5.15 -2.21 13.46
C ALA A 72 -6.29 -3.22 13.30
N ARG A 73 -6.75 -3.82 14.40
CA ARG A 73 -7.89 -4.76 14.39
C ARG A 73 -9.08 -4.11 13.67
N PRO A 74 -9.75 -4.79 12.73
CA PRO A 74 -10.95 -4.23 12.09
C PRO A 74 -12.06 -3.97 13.12
N TYR A 75 -12.90 -2.98 12.88
CA TYR A 75 -14.09 -2.71 13.69
C TYR A 75 -15.20 -3.69 13.35
N THR A 76 -15.82 -4.30 14.36
CA THR A 76 -17.01 -5.16 14.19
C THR A 76 -18.29 -4.33 14.10
N GLN A 77 -19.38 -4.94 13.65
CA GLN A 77 -20.69 -4.28 13.59
C GLN A 77 -21.22 -3.93 14.99
N ALA A 78 -20.95 -4.76 15.99
CA ALA A 78 -21.30 -4.47 17.39
C ALA A 78 -20.54 -3.23 17.91
N GLU A 79 -19.26 -3.13 17.59
CA GLU A 79 -18.46 -1.94 17.92
C GLU A 79 -18.96 -0.69 17.22
N ASP A 80 -19.37 -0.78 15.95
CA ASP A 80 -19.98 0.33 15.21
C ASP A 80 -21.28 0.82 15.87
N GLY A 81 -22.14 -0.11 16.28
CA GLY A 81 -23.38 0.20 16.99
C GLY A 81 -23.14 0.89 18.33
N GLU A 82 -22.15 0.43 19.09
CA GLU A 82 -21.77 1.03 20.36
C GLU A 82 -21.18 2.44 20.18
N ILE A 83 -20.36 2.68 19.14
CA ILE A 83 -19.85 4.01 18.81
C ILE A 83 -21.01 4.97 18.50
N ILE A 84 -21.98 4.54 17.69
CA ILE A 84 -23.16 5.36 17.34
C ILE A 84 -23.97 5.67 18.60
N ARG A 85 -24.29 4.64 19.39
CA ARG A 85 -25.04 4.77 20.64
C ARG A 85 -24.39 5.77 21.60
N LEU A 86 -23.11 5.58 21.89
CA LEU A 86 -22.36 6.43 22.81
C LEU A 86 -22.18 7.86 22.28
N ARG A 87 -22.10 8.05 20.95
CA ARG A 87 -21.88 9.36 20.35
C ARG A 87 -23.16 10.16 20.17
N GLU A 88 -24.22 9.52 19.69
CA GLU A 88 -25.46 10.17 19.28
C GLU A 88 -26.53 10.17 20.38
N GLN A 89 -26.60 9.12 21.20
CA GLN A 89 -27.55 9.04 22.30
C GLN A 89 -26.95 9.59 23.60
N ASP A 90 -25.74 9.14 23.95
CA ASP A 90 -25.10 9.52 25.23
C ASP A 90 -24.24 10.80 25.11
N GLY A 91 -24.03 11.33 23.90
CA GLY A 91 -23.30 12.59 23.66
C GLY A 91 -21.81 12.58 24.02
N LEU A 92 -21.20 11.39 24.19
CA LEU A 92 -19.83 11.26 24.71
C LEU A 92 -18.78 11.72 23.70
N THR A 93 -17.62 12.16 24.23
CA THR A 93 -16.44 12.51 23.42
C THR A 93 -15.73 11.25 22.93
N TYR A 94 -14.99 11.34 21.82
CA TYR A 94 -14.25 10.19 21.26
C TYR A 94 -13.21 9.59 22.23
N ALA A 95 -12.65 10.40 23.13
CA ALA A 95 -11.75 9.93 24.17
C ALA A 95 -12.49 9.07 25.21
N GLN A 96 -13.68 9.50 25.64
CA GLN A 96 -14.52 8.74 26.55
C GLN A 96 -15.07 7.47 25.90
N ILE A 97 -15.44 7.53 24.62
CA ILE A 97 -15.88 6.35 23.86
C ILE A 97 -14.73 5.35 23.75
N ALA A 98 -13.52 5.80 23.40
CA ALA A 98 -12.33 4.95 23.34
C ALA A 98 -11.95 4.36 24.70
N ALA A 99 -12.17 5.08 25.81
CA ALA A 99 -11.96 4.55 27.15
C ALA A 99 -12.94 3.41 27.50
N ARG A 100 -14.19 3.48 26.99
CA ARG A 100 -15.20 2.41 27.15
C ARG A 100 -14.96 1.23 26.22
N MET A 101 -14.41 1.47 25.03
CA MET A 101 -14.06 0.44 24.06
C MET A 101 -12.63 -0.05 24.30
N GLN A 102 -12.48 -1.14 25.08
CA GLN A 102 -11.18 -1.76 25.31
C GLN A 102 -10.39 -1.93 23.99
N GLU A 103 -9.14 -1.47 24.00
CA GLU A 103 -8.19 -1.50 22.86
C GLU A 103 -8.47 -0.56 21.67
N ARG A 104 -9.40 0.38 21.77
CA ARG A 104 -9.61 1.39 20.72
C ARG A 104 -8.96 2.71 21.10
N SER A 105 -8.38 3.38 20.11
CA SER A 105 -7.85 4.74 20.28
C SER A 105 -8.91 5.77 19.90
N ALA A 106 -8.91 6.92 20.58
CA ALA A 106 -9.83 8.04 20.28
C ALA A 106 -9.78 8.44 18.79
N LYS A 107 -8.57 8.50 18.22
CA LYS A 107 -8.36 8.80 16.80
C LYS A 107 -8.95 7.73 15.87
N GLY A 108 -8.83 6.45 16.25
CA GLY A 108 -9.44 5.34 15.51
C GLY A 108 -10.96 5.41 15.52
N VAL A 109 -11.56 5.68 16.69
CA VAL A 109 -13.01 5.85 16.86
C VAL A 109 -13.52 7.03 16.05
N GLN A 110 -12.84 8.18 16.11
CA GLN A 110 -13.20 9.37 15.33
C GLN A 110 -13.17 9.09 13.83
N HIS A 111 -12.08 8.48 13.33
CA HIS A 111 -11.95 8.13 11.92
C HIS A 111 -13.03 7.13 11.49
N ARG A 112 -13.34 6.14 12.34
CA ARG A 112 -14.41 5.18 12.09
C ARG A 112 -15.77 5.87 12.00
N TYR A 113 -16.06 6.76 12.94
CA TYR A 113 -17.32 7.49 12.99
C TYR A 113 -17.51 8.35 11.74
N TYR A 114 -16.58 9.26 11.42
CA TYR A 114 -16.72 10.14 10.25
C TYR A 114 -16.61 9.41 8.91
N GLY A 115 -15.69 8.45 8.78
CA GLY A 115 -15.43 7.78 7.51
C GLY A 115 -16.43 6.69 7.15
N TYR A 116 -17.16 6.15 8.13
CA TYR A 116 -17.97 4.95 7.92
C TYR A 116 -19.30 4.89 8.67
N LEU A 117 -19.59 5.74 9.66
CA LEU A 117 -20.81 5.63 10.48
C LEU A 117 -21.73 6.85 10.38
N ARG A 118 -21.19 8.06 10.44
CA ARG A 118 -21.93 9.33 10.34
C ARG A 118 -22.72 9.42 9.05
N ASP A 119 -22.14 8.94 7.96
CA ASP A 119 -22.78 8.94 6.64
C ASP A 119 -23.59 7.66 6.38
N ARG A 120 -23.82 6.75 7.35
CA ARG A 120 -24.74 5.62 7.18
C ARG A 120 -26.22 6.01 7.34
N GLY A 121 -26.52 7.26 7.71
CA GLY A 121 -27.88 7.81 7.74
C GLY A 121 -28.49 8.07 6.36
N ALA A 122 -27.68 8.12 5.32
CA ALA A 122 -28.11 7.79 3.98
C ALA A 122 -27.30 6.56 3.62
N THR A 123 -27.93 5.53 3.06
CA THR A 123 -27.21 4.41 2.47
C THR A 123 -25.94 4.94 1.81
N ARG A 124 -24.78 4.34 2.12
CA ARG A 124 -23.74 4.28 1.09
C ARG A 124 -24.52 3.66 -0.06
N LYS A 125 -25.02 4.49 -0.98
CA LYS A 125 -25.30 4.04 -2.32
C LYS A 125 -23.92 3.59 -2.74
N VAL A 126 -23.60 2.33 -2.42
CA VAL A 126 -22.97 1.46 -3.40
C VAL A 126 -23.73 1.87 -4.63
N ASN A 127 -23.08 2.62 -5.51
CA ASN A 127 -23.70 2.95 -6.77
C ASN A 127 -24.14 1.58 -7.29
N ASP A 128 -25.42 1.25 -7.14
CA ASP A 128 -25.98 0.00 -7.65
C ASP A 128 -25.88 0.05 -9.18
N SER A 129 -25.87 1.29 -9.70
CA SER A 129 -25.40 1.71 -11.03
C SER A 129 -23.92 1.43 -11.34
N LEU A 130 -23.09 0.96 -10.40
CA LEU A 130 -21.71 0.50 -10.61
C LEU A 130 -21.49 -0.98 -10.25
N SER A 131 -22.28 -1.58 -9.36
CA SER A 131 -22.25 -3.02 -9.13
C SER A 131 -23.17 -3.75 -10.09
N TYR A 132 -22.59 -4.41 -11.09
CA TYR A 132 -23.32 -5.38 -11.91
C TYR A 132 -23.86 -6.51 -11.02
N THR A 133 -25.16 -6.77 -11.09
CA THR A 133 -25.80 -7.93 -10.45
C THR A 133 -25.29 -9.23 -11.07
N LYS A 134 -25.47 -10.36 -10.37
CA LYS A 134 -25.09 -11.66 -10.92
C LYS A 134 -25.84 -11.98 -12.22
N ASP A 135 -27.11 -11.58 -12.30
CA ASP A 135 -27.95 -11.79 -13.47
C ASP A 135 -27.52 -10.90 -14.64
N GLU A 136 -27.21 -9.62 -14.37
CA GLU A 136 -26.64 -8.69 -15.36
C GLU A 136 -25.30 -9.21 -15.92
N VAL A 137 -24.45 -9.77 -15.05
CA VAL A 137 -23.19 -10.39 -15.47
C VAL A 137 -23.43 -11.64 -16.32
N GLY A 138 -24.37 -12.50 -15.91
CA GLY A 138 -24.73 -13.71 -16.65
C GLY A 138 -25.24 -13.39 -18.05
N GLU A 139 -26.11 -12.40 -18.15
CA GLU A 139 -26.69 -11.94 -19.42
C GLU A 139 -25.64 -11.28 -20.31
N LEU A 140 -24.75 -10.46 -19.75
CA LEU A 140 -23.61 -9.87 -20.48
C LEU A 140 -22.69 -10.96 -21.08
N ILE A 141 -22.40 -12.01 -20.31
CA ILE A 141 -21.59 -13.15 -20.78
C ILE A 141 -22.34 -13.91 -21.87
N ARG A 142 -23.65 -14.16 -21.70
CA ARG A 142 -24.47 -14.88 -22.68
C ARG A 142 -24.54 -14.15 -24.01
N LEU A 143 -24.91 -12.87 -23.99
CA LEU A 143 -25.02 -12.02 -25.19
C LEU A 143 -23.67 -11.87 -25.92
N ARG A 144 -22.55 -11.90 -25.17
CA ARG A 144 -21.22 -11.82 -25.78
C ARG A 144 -20.68 -13.16 -26.26
N LYS A 145 -21.03 -14.28 -25.61
CA LYS A 145 -20.66 -15.64 -26.03
C LYS A 145 -21.22 -15.95 -27.42
N ASP A 146 -22.41 -15.45 -27.73
CA ASP A 146 -23.04 -15.64 -29.04
C ASP A 146 -22.38 -14.79 -30.14
N GLY A 147 -21.53 -13.82 -29.78
CA GLY A 147 -20.72 -13.00 -30.71
C GLY A 147 -21.50 -12.05 -31.62
N ARG A 148 -22.84 -12.16 -31.66
CA ARG A 148 -23.74 -11.43 -32.57
C ARG A 148 -23.99 -9.98 -32.20
N LEU A 149 -23.79 -9.61 -30.93
CA LEU A 149 -24.07 -8.27 -30.43
C LEU A 149 -22.78 -7.55 -30.03
N SER A 150 -22.66 -6.32 -30.49
CA SER A 150 -21.63 -5.36 -30.04
C SER A 150 -22.00 -4.81 -28.67
N PHE A 151 -21.01 -4.31 -27.90
CA PHE A 151 -21.31 -3.68 -26.61
C PHE A 151 -22.23 -2.46 -26.75
N ALA A 152 -22.25 -1.79 -27.90
CA ALA A 152 -23.19 -0.69 -28.18
C ALA A 152 -24.64 -1.17 -28.23
N GLN A 153 -24.89 -2.33 -28.84
CA GLN A 153 -26.23 -2.94 -28.88
C GLN A 153 -26.62 -3.57 -27.54
N ILE A 154 -25.65 -4.11 -26.80
CA ILE A 154 -25.92 -4.66 -25.47
C ILE A 154 -26.37 -3.56 -24.49
N VAL A 155 -25.92 -2.31 -24.65
CA VAL A 155 -26.39 -1.19 -23.81
C VAL A 155 -27.90 -0.99 -23.89
N GLU A 156 -28.53 -1.23 -25.03
CA GLU A 156 -29.98 -1.07 -25.19
C GLU A 156 -30.76 -2.04 -24.28
N LEU A 157 -30.15 -3.18 -23.94
CA LEU A 157 -30.70 -4.18 -23.03
C LEU A 157 -30.33 -3.92 -21.55
N PHE A 158 -29.46 -2.94 -21.28
CA PHE A 158 -28.95 -2.60 -19.95
C PHE A 158 -29.18 -1.10 -19.65
N PRO A 159 -30.43 -0.69 -19.33
CA PRO A 159 -30.76 0.70 -19.09
C PRO A 159 -29.93 1.27 -17.94
N GLY A 160 -29.26 2.40 -18.18
CA GLY A 160 -28.38 3.06 -17.21
C GLY A 160 -26.94 2.55 -17.17
N ARG A 161 -26.52 1.68 -18.11
CA ARG A 161 -25.13 1.24 -18.27
C ARG A 161 -24.50 1.85 -19.54
N ASN A 162 -23.18 1.92 -19.56
CA ASN A 162 -22.39 2.40 -20.72
C ASN A 162 -21.67 1.21 -21.38
N ALA A 163 -21.58 1.21 -22.71
CA ALA A 163 -20.89 0.20 -23.52
C ALA A 163 -19.43 0.02 -23.06
N MET A 164 -18.77 1.12 -22.69
CA MET A 164 -17.40 1.09 -22.18
C MET A 164 -17.30 0.32 -20.84
N ALA A 165 -18.25 0.54 -19.94
CA ALA A 165 -18.31 -0.15 -18.65
C ALA A 165 -18.63 -1.64 -18.82
N LEU A 166 -19.52 -2.00 -19.76
CA LEU A 166 -19.83 -3.38 -20.11
C LEU A 166 -18.60 -4.10 -20.69
N ASN A 167 -17.85 -3.44 -21.57
CA ASN A 167 -16.61 -3.98 -22.13
C ASN A 167 -15.56 -4.22 -21.05
N GLU A 168 -15.32 -3.24 -20.17
CA GLU A 168 -14.38 -3.37 -19.06
C GLU A 168 -14.79 -4.50 -18.11
N LYS A 169 -16.08 -4.59 -17.78
CA LYS A 169 -16.62 -5.66 -16.93
C LYS A 169 -16.43 -7.03 -17.58
N HIS A 170 -16.80 -7.18 -18.84
CA HIS A 170 -16.62 -8.41 -19.60
C HIS A 170 -15.14 -8.80 -19.71
N PHE A 171 -14.26 -7.84 -19.98
CA PHE A 171 -12.81 -8.06 -20.04
C PHE A 171 -12.26 -8.59 -18.72
N ARG A 172 -12.64 -7.99 -17.58
CA ARG A 172 -12.21 -8.46 -16.25
C ARG A 172 -12.76 -9.84 -15.87
N LEU A 173 -13.93 -10.22 -16.40
CA LEU A 173 -14.54 -11.53 -16.16
C LEU A 173 -13.91 -12.64 -17.01
N THR A 174 -13.51 -12.31 -18.24
CA THR A 174 -12.96 -13.28 -19.21
C THR A 174 -11.44 -13.38 -19.16
N LYS A 175 -10.74 -12.29 -18.81
CA LYS A 175 -9.30 -12.28 -18.53
C LYS A 175 -9.09 -12.07 -17.04
N GLY A 176 -8.80 -13.17 -16.36
CA GLY A 176 -8.79 -13.28 -14.90
C GLY A 176 -7.92 -12.26 -14.16
N ARG A 177 -8.25 -12.09 -12.87
CA ARG A 177 -7.42 -11.46 -11.84
C ARG A 177 -5.96 -11.92 -12.00
N LYS A 178 -5.05 -10.97 -12.19
CA LYS A 178 -3.64 -11.17 -11.84
C LYS A 178 -3.49 -11.29 -10.33
#